data_AF-A0A940TLU2-F1
#
_entry.id   AF-A0A940TLU2-F1
#
_cell.length_a   1.000
_cell.length_b   1.000
_cell.length_c   1.000
_cell.angle_alpha   90.00
_cell.angle_beta   90.00
_cell.angle_gamma   90.00
#
_symmetry.space_group_name_H-M   'P 1'
#
loop_
_entity.id
_entity.type
_entity.pdbx_description
1 polymer ?
#
loop_
_entity_poly.entity_id
_entity_poly.type
_entity_poly.pdbx_seq_one_letter_code
_entity_poly.pdbx_strand_id
1 'polypeptide(L)'
;MNVKKFSAAVTAVIMSAGTFGFFPETSLSQVSADAVYVANDFDVTYEGWCNMGEQVKLEPDWEDTHGGTRSMAVTDRLSPEDGVSSAKGFYLWGGRKYDYKVFVKHDSGADENFKL
;
A
#
# COMPACT_ATOMS: atom_id res chain seq x y z
N MET A 1 -6.54 37.16 -49.41
CA MET A 1 -5.75 35.96 -49.02
C MET A 1 -5.84 34.94 -50.15
N ASN A 2 -4.71 34.41 -50.65
CA ASN A 2 -4.73 33.46 -51.77
C ASN A 2 -5.55 32.21 -51.40
N VAL A 3 -6.49 31.80 -52.27
CA VAL A 3 -7.43 30.68 -52.05
C VAL A 3 -6.71 29.40 -51.61
N LYS A 4 -5.50 29.16 -52.14
CA LYS A 4 -4.62 28.04 -51.76
C LYS A 4 -4.22 28.05 -50.27
N LYS A 5 -3.98 29.24 -49.69
CA LYS A 5 -3.63 29.41 -48.27
C LYS A 5 -4.85 29.22 -47.36
N PHE A 6 -6.04 29.58 -47.83
CA PHE A 6 -7.29 29.37 -47.10
C PHE A 6 -7.66 27.89 -47.03
N SER A 7 -7.59 27.16 -48.15
CA SER A 7 -7.85 25.73 -48.18
C SER A 7 -6.89 24.95 -47.27
N ALA A 8 -5.60 25.28 -47.28
CA ALA A 8 -4.62 24.65 -46.40
C ALA A 8 -4.93 24.87 -44.91
N ALA A 9 -5.38 26.08 -44.54
CA ALA A 9 -5.75 26.40 -43.17
C ALA A 9 -6.98 25.60 -42.70
N VAL A 10 -8.00 25.47 -43.56
CA VAL A 10 -9.21 24.69 -43.27
C VAL A 10 -8.89 23.20 -43.11
N THR A 11 -8.05 22.63 -43.98
CA THR A 11 -7.64 21.23 -43.89
C THR A 11 -6.88 20.95 -42.59
N ALA A 12 -5.97 21.85 -42.18
CA ALA A 12 -5.23 21.68 -40.94
C ALA A 12 -6.15 21.65 -39.70
N VAL A 13 -7.14 22.54 -39.63
CA VAL A 13 -8.10 22.60 -38.51
C VAL A 13 -8.93 21.32 -38.42
N ILE A 14 -9.40 20.79 -39.55
CA ILE A 14 -10.21 19.55 -39.57
C ILE A 14 -9.38 18.34 -39.09
N MET A 15 -8.13 18.23 -39.55
CA MET A 15 -7.22 17.14 -39.15
C MET A 15 -6.87 17.21 -37.65
N SER A 16 -6.64 18.43 -37.12
CA SER A 16 -6.33 18.61 -35.70
C SER A 16 -7.55 18.47 -34.77
N ALA A 17 -8.76 18.78 -35.24
CA ALA A 17 -9.98 18.54 -34.46
C ALA A 17 -10.33 17.04 -34.40
N GLY A 18 -10.06 16.28 -35.46
CA GLY A 18 -10.29 14.83 -35.51
C GLY A 18 -9.50 14.05 -34.45
N THR A 19 -8.30 14.51 -34.08
CA THR A 19 -7.49 13.88 -33.03
C THR A 19 -8.06 14.02 -31.62
N PHE A 20 -8.93 14.99 -31.36
CA PHE A 20 -9.62 15.12 -30.06
C PHE A 20 -10.89 14.26 -29.96
N GLY A 21 -11.52 13.90 -31.09
CA GLY A 21 -12.73 13.07 -31.12
C GLY A 21 -12.50 11.57 -31.00
N PHE A 22 -11.24 11.12 -31.11
CA PHE A 22 -10.85 9.71 -31.00
C PHE A 22 -10.24 9.33 -29.64
N PHE A 23 -10.17 10.27 -28.70
CA PHE A 23 -9.89 9.89 -27.32
C PHE A 23 -11.13 9.17 -26.78
N PRO A 24 -11.02 7.90 -26.33
CA PRO A 24 -12.11 7.28 -25.60
C PRO A 24 -12.45 8.19 -24.43
N GLU A 25 -13.76 8.41 -24.20
CA GLU A 25 -14.18 9.16 -23.02
C GLU A 25 -13.50 8.54 -21.81
N THR A 26 -12.71 9.34 -21.10
CA THR A 26 -12.11 8.95 -19.81
C THR A 26 -13.16 8.96 -18.70
N SER A 27 -14.44 8.87 -19.04
CA SER A 27 -15.55 8.46 -18.16
C SER A 27 -15.49 6.95 -17.89
N LEU A 28 -14.28 6.40 -17.74
CA LEU A 28 -14.13 5.19 -16.95
C LEU A 28 -14.53 5.60 -15.54
N SER A 29 -15.77 5.27 -15.14
CA SER A 29 -16.07 5.10 -13.73
C SER A 29 -14.92 4.31 -13.14
N GLN A 30 -14.11 4.95 -12.29
CA GLN A 30 -13.10 4.24 -11.53
C GLN A 30 -13.86 3.19 -10.73
N VAL A 31 -13.88 1.96 -11.24
CA VAL A 31 -14.08 0.78 -10.41
C VAL A 31 -12.86 0.76 -9.52
N SER A 32 -12.91 1.46 -8.40
CA SER A 32 -11.88 1.37 -7.39
C SER A 32 -12.01 -0.01 -6.77
N ALA A 33 -11.22 -0.96 -7.27
CA ALA A 33 -10.88 -2.11 -6.47
C ALA A 33 -10.25 -1.58 -5.17
N ASP A 34 -10.56 -2.19 -4.03
CA ASP A 34 -9.86 -1.90 -2.78
C ASP A 34 -8.37 -2.12 -3.02
N ALA A 35 -7.61 -1.02 -3.04
CA ALA A 35 -6.19 -1.06 -3.30
C ALA A 35 -5.47 -1.46 -2.01
N VAL A 36 -4.74 -2.58 -2.05
CA VAL A 36 -3.81 -2.94 -0.97
C VAL A 36 -2.52 -2.16 -1.17
N TYR A 37 -2.27 -1.18 -0.30
CA TYR A 37 -1.07 -0.33 -0.37
C TYR A 37 0.16 -1.01 0.22
N VAL A 38 -0.02 -1.79 1.28
CA VAL A 38 1.04 -2.50 2.00
C VAL A 38 0.51 -3.88 2.37
N ALA A 39 1.27 -4.91 2.02
CA ALA A 39 1.05 -6.29 2.47
C ALA A 39 2.37 -6.81 2.97
N ASN A 40 2.38 -7.31 4.21
CA ASN A 40 3.56 -7.88 4.85
C ASN A 40 3.25 -9.31 5.27
N ASP A 41 3.87 -10.26 4.58
CA ASP A 41 3.75 -11.70 4.81
C ASP A 41 4.98 -12.27 5.55
N PHE A 42 6.01 -11.46 5.72
CA PHE A 42 7.30 -11.78 6.29
C PHE A 42 8.10 -12.87 5.58
N ASP A 43 7.68 -13.45 4.45
CA ASP A 43 8.29 -14.68 3.91
C ASP A 43 9.78 -14.57 3.59
N VAL A 44 10.21 -13.38 3.14
CA VAL A 44 11.59 -13.15 2.68
C VAL A 44 12.37 -12.24 3.63
N THR A 45 11.77 -11.14 4.07
CA THR A 45 12.45 -10.11 4.89
C THR A 45 11.64 -9.71 6.12
N TYR A 46 12.15 -8.73 6.87
CA TYR A 46 11.45 -8.10 7.99
C TYR A 46 10.50 -6.98 7.53
N GLU A 47 10.53 -6.64 6.23
CA GLU A 47 9.60 -5.71 5.58
C GLU A 47 9.47 -4.33 6.24
N GLY A 48 10.58 -3.88 6.85
CA GLY A 48 10.70 -2.61 7.53
C GLY A 48 10.07 -2.57 8.92
N TRP A 49 9.73 -3.72 9.52
CA TRP A 49 9.38 -3.80 10.94
C TRP A 49 10.65 -3.76 11.80
N CYS A 50 10.56 -3.03 12.91
CA CYS A 50 11.64 -2.79 13.85
C CYS A 50 11.15 -2.92 15.28
N ASN A 51 12.07 -3.26 16.19
CA ASN A 51 11.79 -3.29 17.63
C ASN A 51 11.50 -1.90 18.18
N MET A 52 10.53 -1.82 19.08
CA MET A 52 10.30 -0.70 19.99
C MET A 52 10.63 -1.16 21.40
N GLY A 53 11.73 -0.66 21.94
CA GLY A 53 12.31 -1.14 23.20
C GLY A 53 13.69 -1.76 22.95
N GLU A 54 14.64 -1.47 23.85
CA GLU A 54 16.05 -1.84 23.66
C GLU A 54 16.27 -3.36 23.68
N GLN A 55 15.50 -4.08 24.48
CA GLN A 55 15.63 -5.52 24.66
C GLN A 55 14.71 -6.34 23.74
N VAL A 56 13.74 -5.69 23.08
CA VAL A 56 12.78 -6.40 22.23
C VAL A 56 13.47 -7.02 21.04
N LYS A 57 13.19 -8.29 20.80
CA LYS A 57 13.69 -9.05 19.65
C LYS A 57 12.57 -9.30 18.65
N LEU A 58 12.93 -9.21 17.36
CA LEU A 58 12.12 -9.67 16.24
C LEU A 58 12.86 -10.84 15.62
N GLU A 59 12.21 -11.99 15.57
CA GLU A 59 12.78 -13.19 14.96
C GLU A 59 11.74 -13.84 14.04
N PRO A 60 12.14 -14.36 12.87
CA PRO A 60 11.20 -15.06 12.01
C PRO A 60 10.77 -16.37 12.66
N ASP A 61 9.48 -16.69 12.57
CA ASP A 61 8.88 -17.89 13.15
C ASP A 61 8.22 -18.75 12.07
N TRP A 62 8.69 -19.99 11.92
CA TRP A 62 8.22 -20.94 10.90
C TRP A 62 7.16 -21.91 11.42
N GLU A 63 6.86 -21.91 12.72
CA GLU A 63 5.90 -22.82 13.33
C GLU A 63 4.50 -22.18 13.37
N ASP A 64 4.42 -20.90 13.76
CA ASP A 64 3.16 -20.18 13.91
C ASP A 64 2.89 -19.17 12.79
N THR A 65 2.61 -19.68 11.60
CA THR A 65 2.46 -18.86 10.38
C THR A 65 1.01 -18.45 10.11
N HIS A 66 0.82 -17.37 9.34
CA HIS A 66 -0.49 -16.98 8.82
C HIS A 66 -0.40 -16.57 7.35
N GLY A 67 -0.91 -17.44 6.45
CA GLY A 67 -1.01 -17.16 5.01
C GLY A 67 0.29 -17.31 4.21
N GLY A 68 1.41 -17.60 4.86
CA GLY A 68 2.75 -17.77 4.27
C GLY A 68 3.60 -18.84 4.96
N THR A 69 4.91 -18.79 4.72
CA THR A 69 5.93 -19.72 5.23
C THR A 69 6.50 -19.34 6.60
N ARG A 70 6.39 -18.08 7.01
CA ARG A 70 6.79 -17.64 8.35
C ARG A 70 6.00 -16.42 8.83
N SER A 71 5.97 -16.20 10.13
CA SER A 71 5.49 -14.97 10.78
C SER A 71 6.66 -14.24 11.46
N MET A 72 6.36 -13.22 12.28
CA MET A 72 7.36 -12.47 13.03
C MET A 72 7.05 -12.57 14.52
N ALA A 73 7.90 -13.29 15.26
CA ALA A 73 7.83 -13.39 16.70
C ALA A 73 8.41 -12.13 17.35
N VAL A 74 7.75 -11.66 18.41
CA VAL A 74 8.17 -10.49 19.20
C VAL A 74 8.34 -10.93 20.65
N THR A 75 9.57 -10.89 21.14
CA THR A 75 9.94 -11.39 22.47
C THR A 75 10.72 -10.36 23.27
N ASP A 76 11.02 -10.67 24.53
CA ASP A 76 11.84 -9.86 25.45
C ASP A 76 11.30 -8.43 25.69
N ARG A 77 9.97 -8.25 25.63
CA ARG A 77 9.30 -7.03 26.10
C ARG A 77 9.42 -6.93 27.62
N LEU A 78 9.80 -5.76 28.11
CA LEU A 78 9.96 -5.46 29.54
C LEU A 78 8.84 -4.57 30.08
N SER A 79 8.10 -3.91 29.19
CA SER A 79 7.00 -3.02 29.52
C SER A 79 5.83 -3.14 28.52
N PRO A 80 4.61 -2.72 28.91
CA PRO A 80 3.47 -2.65 28.00
C PRO A 80 3.65 -1.73 26.78
N GLU A 81 4.59 -0.78 26.85
CA GLU A 81 4.92 0.18 25.79
C GLU A 81 5.91 -0.36 24.77
N ASP A 82 6.67 -1.40 25.15
CA ASP A 82 7.53 -2.14 24.23
C ASP A 82 6.69 -2.85 23.17
N GLY A 83 7.26 -3.09 22.00
CA GLY A 83 6.57 -3.74 20.89
C GLY A 83 7.31 -3.60 19.58
N VAL A 84 6.58 -3.36 18.50
CA VAL A 84 7.14 -3.26 17.17
C VAL A 84 6.48 -2.15 16.37
N SER A 85 7.21 -1.54 15.45
CA SER A 85 6.68 -0.55 14.51
C SER A 85 7.31 -0.66 13.14
N SER A 86 6.61 -0.13 12.14
CA SER A 86 7.15 0.02 10.80
C SER A 86 6.75 1.37 10.22
N ALA A 87 7.74 2.17 9.82
CA ALA A 87 7.51 3.44 9.17
C ALA A 87 7.08 3.21 7.71
N LYS A 88 5.82 3.55 7.37
CA LYS A 88 5.24 3.33 6.03
C LYS A 88 5.02 4.64 5.24
N GLY A 89 5.81 5.68 5.52
CA GLY A 89 5.64 7.01 4.90
C GLY A 89 5.81 7.07 3.38
N PHE A 90 6.42 6.05 2.76
CA PHE A 90 6.46 5.92 1.30
C PHE A 90 5.16 5.43 0.68
N TYR A 91 4.26 4.85 1.47
CA TYR A 91 3.01 4.25 1.01
C TYR A 91 1.78 5.01 1.50
N LEU A 92 1.91 5.75 2.61
CA LEU A 92 0.80 6.39 3.30
C LEU A 92 0.93 7.92 3.25
N TRP A 93 -0.17 8.59 2.90
CA TRP A 93 -0.25 10.05 2.84
C TRP A 93 -1.20 10.59 3.90
N GLY A 94 -0.80 11.73 4.51
CA GLY A 94 -1.64 12.44 5.47
C GLY A 94 -2.98 12.88 4.87
N GLY A 95 -4.04 12.83 5.67
CA GLY A 95 -5.39 13.22 5.27
C GLY A 95 -6.16 12.16 4.47
N ARG A 96 -5.60 10.96 4.28
CA ARG A 96 -6.30 9.81 3.68
C ARG A 96 -6.68 8.80 4.76
N LYS A 97 -7.85 8.17 4.58
CA LYS A 97 -8.29 7.04 5.41
C LYS A 97 -7.71 5.76 4.83
N TYR A 98 -7.18 4.91 5.71
CA TYR A 98 -6.68 3.58 5.39
C TYR A 98 -7.28 2.59 6.38
N ASP A 99 -7.53 1.37 5.91
CA ASP A 99 -7.92 0.26 6.76
C ASP A 99 -6.67 -0.57 7.08
N TYR A 100 -6.38 -0.71 8.37
CA TYR A 100 -5.24 -1.49 8.86
C TYR A 100 -5.75 -2.83 9.37
N LYS A 101 -5.10 -3.91 8.94
CA LYS A 101 -5.41 -5.26 9.39
C LYS A 101 -4.11 -6.00 9.69
N VAL A 102 -3.99 -6.48 10.92
CA VAL A 102 -2.85 -7.24 11.42
C VAL A 102 -3.39 -8.50 12.08
N PHE A 103 -2.80 -9.65 11.78
CA PHE A 103 -3.07 -10.90 12.48
C PHE A 103 -2.03 -11.06 13.58
N VAL A 104 -2.51 -11.36 14.80
CA VAL A 104 -1.67 -11.48 15.99
C VAL A 104 -1.99 -12.79 16.71
N LYS A 105 -0.99 -13.36 17.37
CA LYS A 105 -1.07 -14.56 18.20
C LYS A 105 -0.22 -14.33 19.47
N HIS A 106 -0.65 -14.91 20.59
CA HIS A 106 0.15 -15.04 21.80
C HIS A 106 -0.13 -16.41 22.45
N ASP A 107 0.81 -16.91 23.26
CA ASP A 107 0.72 -18.24 23.87
C ASP A 107 0.48 -18.20 25.40
N SER A 108 0.07 -17.05 25.95
CA SER A 108 -0.15 -16.90 27.41
C SER A 108 -1.36 -17.68 27.94
N GLY A 109 -2.22 -18.21 27.07
CA GLY A 109 -3.39 -19.02 27.44
C GLY A 109 -4.55 -18.24 28.07
N ALA A 110 -4.45 -16.91 28.17
CA ALA A 110 -5.49 -16.00 28.65
C ALA A 110 -5.70 -14.87 27.65
N ASP A 111 -6.89 -14.27 27.58
CA ASP A 111 -7.17 -13.19 26.62
C ASP A 111 -6.24 -11.97 26.85
N GLU A 112 -5.58 -11.53 25.78
CA GLU A 112 -4.71 -10.36 25.78
C GLU A 112 -5.29 -9.21 24.94
N ASN A 113 -4.98 -7.98 25.30
CA ASN A 113 -5.39 -6.79 24.56
C ASN A 113 -4.24 -6.23 23.71
N PHE A 114 -4.40 -6.31 22.39
CA PHE A 114 -3.45 -5.74 21.43
C PHE A 114 -3.80 -4.30 21.09
N LYS A 115 -2.82 -3.41 21.25
CA LYS A 115 -2.90 -2.02 20.80
C LYS A 115 -2.36 -1.95 19.38
N LEU A 116 -3.27 -1.91 18.40
CA LEU A 116 -2.98 -1.79 16.97
C LEU A 116 -3.23 -0.36 16.47
#